data_AF-A0A4D7JLX3-F1
#
_entry.id   AF-A0A4D7JLX3-F1
#
_cell.length_a   1.000
_cell.length_b   1.000
_cell.length_c   1.000
_cell.angle_alpha   90.00
_cell.angle_beta   90.00
_cell.angle_gamma   90.00
#
_symmetry.space_group_name_H-M   'P 1'
#
loop_
_entity.id
_entity.type
_entity.pdbx_description
1 polymer ?
#
loop_
_entity_poly.entity_id
_entity_poly.type
_entity_poly.pdbx_seq_one_letter_code
_entity_poly.pdbx_strand_id
1 'polypeptide(L)'
;MQDRSKISSALQGLAYLLFSLSLLLVIGVLWVILAPPKAKLNEARSPQEWTPRSVELNLPKGKWGQMVKYGHDIITNTSRFIGPSAAKNKSFAGNNLSCNNCHLNAGKKIASGSFIGVYNRFPQFRGRENKIGTLEERINGCLERSMNGKKMPENTYEMKAIISYIQWLSEDLPPELEKNIKGIKK
;
A
#
# COMPACT_ATOMS: atom_id res chain seq x y z
N MET A 1 27.62 -68.99 -46.36
CA MET A 1 26.22 -68.71 -45.93
C MET A 1 26.13 -68.11 -44.51
N GLN A 2 27.13 -67.36 -44.02
CA GLN A 2 27.21 -66.91 -42.61
C GLN A 2 27.03 -65.39 -42.42
N ASP A 3 26.76 -64.65 -43.50
CA ASP A 3 26.78 -63.18 -43.50
C ASP A 3 25.37 -62.55 -43.46
N ARG A 4 24.37 -63.22 -44.04
CA ARG A 4 22.98 -62.70 -44.11
C ARG A 4 22.28 -62.61 -42.75
N SER A 5 22.63 -63.48 -41.79
CA SER A 5 22.00 -63.51 -40.45
C SER A 5 22.46 -62.36 -39.55
N LYS A 6 23.72 -61.92 -39.69
CA LYS A 6 24.26 -60.77 -38.95
C LYS A 6 23.67 -59.45 -39.44
N ILE A 7 23.46 -59.34 -40.76
CA ILE A 7 22.84 -58.17 -41.39
C ILE A 7 21.36 -58.03 -40.93
N SER A 8 20.61 -59.14 -40.84
CA SER A 8 19.24 -59.10 -40.33
C SER A 8 19.14 -58.72 -38.84
N SER A 9 20.06 -59.19 -38.00
CA SER A 9 20.08 -58.79 -36.58
C SER A 9 20.48 -57.32 -36.39
N ALA A 10 21.37 -56.79 -37.23
CA ALA A 10 21.76 -55.38 -37.20
C ALA A 10 20.62 -54.46 -37.68
N LEU A 11 19.89 -54.86 -38.72
CA LEU A 11 18.70 -54.15 -39.22
C LEU A 11 17.56 -54.15 -38.19
N GLN A 12 17.34 -55.26 -37.50
CA GLN A 12 16.38 -55.34 -36.40
C GLN A 12 16.78 -54.42 -35.24
N GLY A 13 18.05 -54.43 -34.85
CA GLY A 13 18.58 -53.53 -33.82
C GLY A 13 18.38 -52.05 -34.17
N LEU A 14 18.69 -51.66 -35.41
CA LEU A 14 18.47 -50.30 -35.90
C LEU A 14 16.98 -49.94 -35.94
N ALA A 15 16.11 -50.86 -36.35
CA ALA A 15 14.66 -50.65 -36.35
C ALA A 15 14.10 -50.44 -34.94
N TYR A 16 14.53 -51.21 -33.94
CA TYR A 16 14.15 -50.99 -32.54
C TYR A 16 14.69 -49.66 -31.98
N LEU A 17 15.89 -49.26 -32.39
CA LEU A 17 16.48 -47.98 -32.01
C LEU A 17 15.69 -46.82 -32.59
N LEU A 18 15.34 -46.86 -33.87
CA LEU A 18 14.53 -45.83 -34.54
C LEU A 18 13.10 -45.78 -33.98
N PHE A 19 12.50 -46.94 -33.70
CA PHE A 19 11.17 -47.01 -33.10
C PHE A 19 11.15 -46.46 -31.68
N SER A 20 12.15 -46.80 -30.86
CA SER A 20 12.26 -46.26 -29.48
C SER A 20 12.54 -44.76 -29.48
N LEU A 21 13.36 -44.25 -30.41
CA LEU A 21 13.60 -42.81 -30.57
C LEU A 21 12.33 -42.07 -30.99
N SER A 22 11.58 -42.64 -31.95
CA SER A 22 10.28 -42.10 -32.39
C SER A 22 9.26 -42.10 -31.27
N LEU A 23 9.21 -43.17 -30.45
CA LEU A 23 8.29 -43.26 -29.32
C LEU A 23 8.62 -42.22 -28.25
N LEU A 24 9.90 -42.03 -27.92
CA LEU A 24 10.34 -40.99 -26.97
C LEU A 24 10.02 -39.59 -27.48
N LEU A 25 10.17 -39.34 -28.79
CA LEU A 25 9.84 -38.06 -29.41
C LEU A 25 8.34 -37.80 -29.35
N VAL A 26 7.51 -38.79 -29.67
CA VAL A 26 6.05 -38.69 -29.58
C VAL A 26 5.61 -38.46 -28.13
N ILE A 27 6.17 -39.19 -27.15
CA ILE A 27 5.87 -38.97 -25.73
C ILE A 27 6.27 -37.57 -25.29
N GLY A 28 7.44 -37.08 -25.71
CA GLY A 28 7.90 -35.72 -25.39
C GLY A 28 6.98 -34.65 -25.97
N VAL A 29 6.54 -34.80 -27.22
CA VAL A 29 5.61 -33.88 -27.88
C VAL A 29 4.22 -33.96 -27.22
N LEU A 30 3.73 -35.16 -26.91
CA LEU A 30 2.45 -35.35 -26.22
C LEU A 30 2.50 -34.71 -24.82
N TRP A 31 3.63 -34.81 -24.12
CA TRP A 31 3.84 -34.17 -22.83
C TRP A 31 3.84 -32.64 -22.95
N VAL A 32 4.39 -32.07 -24.03
CA VAL A 32 4.34 -30.60 -24.26
C VAL A 32 2.92 -30.12 -24.60
N ILE A 33 2.15 -30.90 -25.36
CA ILE A 33 0.77 -30.54 -25.76
C ILE A 33 -0.23 -30.74 -24.60
N LEU A 34 -0.08 -31.81 -23.84
CA LEU A 34 -0.95 -32.15 -22.69
C LEU A 34 -0.45 -31.55 -21.38
N ALA A 35 0.80 -31.08 -21.31
CA ALA A 35 1.25 -30.31 -20.16
C ALA A 35 0.30 -29.13 -20.04
N PRO A 36 -0.32 -28.94 -18.86
CA PRO A 36 -1.10 -27.74 -18.65
C PRO A 36 -0.17 -26.55 -18.96
N PRO A 37 -0.65 -25.52 -19.67
CA PRO A 37 0.13 -24.31 -19.86
C PRO A 37 0.64 -23.95 -18.47
N LYS A 38 1.97 -23.80 -18.31
CA LYS A 38 2.54 -23.39 -17.02
C LYS A 38 1.70 -22.21 -16.60
N ALA A 39 0.82 -22.43 -15.64
CA ALA A 39 -0.01 -21.37 -15.16
C ALA A 39 1.04 -20.33 -14.79
N LYS A 40 0.91 -19.12 -15.32
CA LYS A 40 1.31 -18.00 -14.50
C LYS A 40 0.39 -18.10 -13.29
N LEU A 41 0.72 -19.02 -12.37
CA LEU A 41 0.62 -18.78 -10.97
C LEU A 41 1.33 -17.44 -10.92
N ASN A 42 0.54 -16.37 -10.97
CA ASN A 42 0.95 -15.13 -10.37
C ASN A 42 1.52 -15.64 -9.07
N GLU A 43 2.85 -15.61 -8.96
CA GLU A 43 3.48 -15.76 -7.68
C GLU A 43 2.62 -14.88 -6.81
N ALA A 44 1.83 -15.50 -5.95
CA ALA A 44 1.26 -14.80 -4.84
C ALA A 44 2.54 -14.40 -4.13
N ARG A 45 3.06 -13.23 -4.51
CA ARG A 45 4.15 -12.57 -3.84
C ARG A 45 3.71 -12.69 -2.41
N SER A 46 4.43 -13.51 -1.64
CA SER A 46 4.46 -13.37 -0.19
C SER A 46 4.35 -11.88 0.05
N PRO A 47 3.28 -11.37 0.71
CA PRO A 47 2.89 -9.96 0.64
C PRO A 47 4.16 -9.15 0.81
N GLN A 48 4.64 -8.58 -0.30
CA GLN A 48 5.97 -8.02 -0.35
C GLN A 48 5.98 -6.97 0.74
N GLU A 49 6.77 -7.21 1.80
CA GLU A 49 6.51 -6.66 3.14
C GLU A 49 6.30 -5.16 3.01
N TRP A 50 5.02 -4.75 3.01
CA TRP A 50 4.68 -3.41 2.63
C TRP A 50 5.14 -2.51 3.77
N THR A 51 6.02 -1.57 3.46
CA THR A 51 6.49 -0.60 4.45
C THR A 51 5.82 0.75 4.20
N PRO A 52 5.38 1.46 5.26
CA PRO A 52 4.89 2.83 5.12
C PRO A 52 5.91 3.73 4.43
N ARG A 53 5.43 4.62 3.55
CA ARG A 53 6.26 5.62 2.88
C ARG A 53 7.00 6.52 3.88
N SER A 54 8.22 6.91 3.54
CA SER A 54 9.03 7.88 4.28
C SER A 54 9.05 9.22 3.55
N VAL A 55 8.99 10.33 4.28
CA VAL A 55 9.03 11.67 3.68
C VAL A 55 10.43 11.96 3.13
N GLU A 56 11.45 11.31 3.66
CA GLU A 56 12.84 11.47 3.25
C GLU A 56 13.12 10.80 1.91
N LEU A 57 12.54 9.61 1.66
CA LEU A 57 12.87 8.80 0.48
C LEU A 57 11.79 8.83 -0.60
N ASN A 58 10.51 9.02 -0.23
CA ASN A 58 9.38 8.76 -1.12
C ASN A 58 8.58 10.01 -1.48
N LEU A 59 9.02 11.20 -1.06
CA LEU A 59 8.29 12.43 -1.33
C LEU A 59 8.34 12.80 -2.82
N PRO A 60 7.19 13.04 -3.47
CA PRO A 60 7.15 13.49 -4.86
C PRO A 60 7.85 14.84 -5.02
N LYS A 61 8.37 15.13 -6.23
CA LYS A 61 8.94 16.45 -6.52
C LYS A 61 7.82 17.49 -6.75
N GLY A 62 8.18 18.77 -6.63
CA GLY A 62 7.29 19.90 -6.96
C GLY A 62 6.31 20.29 -5.85
N LYS A 63 5.28 21.05 -6.24
CA LYS A 63 4.33 21.68 -5.29
C LYS A 63 3.57 20.67 -4.43
N TRP A 64 3.22 19.51 -4.98
CA TRP A 64 2.53 18.44 -4.26
C TRP A 64 3.38 17.92 -3.10
N GLY A 65 4.63 17.50 -3.38
CA GLY A 65 5.55 17.04 -2.33
C GLY A 65 5.82 18.09 -1.26
N GLN A 66 5.94 19.36 -1.64
CA GLN A 66 6.09 20.46 -0.67
C GLN A 66 4.88 20.56 0.28
N MET A 67 3.67 20.41 -0.24
CA MET A 67 2.43 20.43 0.56
C MET A 67 2.34 19.21 1.48
N VAL A 68 2.68 18.02 0.98
CA VAL A 68 2.76 16.77 1.77
C VAL A 68 3.79 16.91 2.89
N LYS A 69 4.99 17.42 2.59
CA LYS A 69 6.03 17.67 3.58
C LYS A 69 5.56 18.65 4.64
N TYR A 70 4.93 19.75 4.24
CA TYR A 70 4.41 20.73 5.20
C TYR A 70 3.34 20.13 6.11
N GLY A 71 2.45 19.27 5.57
CA GLY A 71 1.49 18.51 6.37
C GLY A 71 2.15 17.60 7.40
N HIS A 72 3.17 16.84 6.97
CA HIS A 72 3.99 16.01 7.87
C HIS A 72 4.64 16.85 8.98
N ASP A 73 5.19 18.01 8.64
CA ASP A 73 5.85 18.91 9.59
C ASP A 73 4.85 19.45 10.63
N ILE A 74 3.61 19.76 10.23
CA ILE A 74 2.53 20.12 11.15
C ILE A 74 2.16 18.94 12.06
N ILE A 75 2.05 17.72 11.53
CA ILE A 75 1.71 16.52 12.33
C ILE A 75 2.78 16.22 13.38
N THR A 76 4.05 16.39 13.03
CA THR A 76 5.18 16.10 13.91
C THR A 76 5.52 17.22 14.88
N ASN A 77 5.23 18.47 14.52
CA ASN A 77 5.58 19.67 15.27
C ASN A 77 4.39 20.64 15.37
N THR A 78 3.24 20.16 15.81
CA THR A 78 1.97 20.90 15.75
C THR A 78 2.02 22.21 16.53
N SER A 79 2.60 22.21 17.74
CA SER A 79 2.73 23.43 18.56
C SER A 79 3.45 24.57 17.83
N ARG A 80 4.50 24.23 17.07
CA ARG A 80 5.31 25.19 16.30
C ARG A 80 4.53 25.80 15.14
N PHE A 81 3.78 24.99 14.39
CA PHE A 81 3.17 25.45 13.14
C PHE A 81 1.76 25.99 13.31
N ILE A 82 0.98 25.40 14.21
CA ILE A 82 -0.43 25.76 14.41
C ILE A 82 -0.85 25.83 15.87
N GLY A 83 0.08 25.81 16.84
CA GLY A 83 -0.25 25.86 18.26
C GLY A 83 0.15 27.16 18.95
N PRO A 84 0.42 27.13 20.27
CA PRO A 84 0.78 28.32 21.03
C PRO A 84 2.06 29.01 20.57
N SER A 85 2.98 28.28 19.94
CA SER A 85 4.25 28.82 19.44
C SER A 85 4.16 29.36 18.00
N ALA A 86 3.02 29.19 17.34
CA ALA A 86 2.78 29.66 15.98
C ALA A 86 2.42 31.16 15.95
N ALA A 87 2.42 31.74 14.75
CA ALA A 87 1.87 33.08 14.55
C ALA A 87 0.39 33.13 15.01
N LYS A 88 -0.04 34.26 15.57
CA LYS A 88 -1.37 34.41 16.19
C LYS A 88 -2.53 34.05 15.25
N ASN A 89 -2.39 34.32 13.96
CA ASN A 89 -3.38 33.97 12.92
C ASN A 89 -3.37 32.49 12.50
N LYS A 90 -2.41 31.70 12.98
CA LYS A 90 -2.27 30.26 12.74
C LYS A 90 -2.41 29.43 14.02
N SER A 91 -2.61 30.07 15.18
CA SER A 91 -2.77 29.37 16.45
C SER A 91 -4.18 28.77 16.55
N PHE A 92 -4.29 27.49 16.20
CA PHE A 92 -5.51 26.68 16.24
C PHE A 92 -5.47 25.59 17.33
N ALA A 93 -4.30 25.02 17.62
CA ALA A 93 -4.07 24.19 18.80
C ALA A 93 -3.80 25.08 20.03
N GLY A 94 -4.39 24.72 21.18
CA GLY A 94 -4.27 25.51 22.42
C GLY A 94 -3.30 24.92 23.45
N ASN A 95 -2.68 23.76 23.18
CA ASN A 95 -1.66 23.16 24.02
C ASN A 95 -0.37 22.86 23.23
N ASN A 96 0.67 22.39 23.92
CA ASN A 96 1.99 22.13 23.35
C ASN A 96 2.17 20.70 22.80
N LEU A 97 1.08 19.94 22.65
CA LEU A 97 1.15 18.62 22.05
C LEU A 97 1.38 18.72 20.53
N SER A 98 1.74 17.59 19.94
CA SER A 98 1.71 17.33 18.51
C SER A 98 0.84 16.13 18.21
N CYS A 99 0.23 16.10 17.01
CA CYS A 99 -0.58 14.96 16.58
C CYS A 99 0.20 13.63 16.71
N ASN A 100 1.50 13.67 16.42
CA ASN A 100 2.42 12.54 16.55
C ASN A 100 2.56 11.97 17.98
N ASN A 101 2.19 12.71 19.03
CA ASN A 101 2.22 12.17 20.40
C ASN A 101 1.21 11.04 20.60
N CYS A 102 0.11 11.03 19.84
CA CYS A 102 -0.89 9.94 19.87
C CYS A 102 -0.93 9.14 18.57
N HIS A 103 -0.66 9.79 17.44
CA HIS A 103 -0.60 9.18 16.11
C HIS A 103 0.85 8.78 15.79
N LEU A 104 1.28 7.65 16.31
CA LEU A 104 2.70 7.27 16.38
C LEU A 104 3.37 7.19 15.00
N ASN A 105 4.64 7.58 14.95
CA ASN A 105 5.46 7.65 13.73
C ASN A 105 4.78 8.51 12.64
N ALA A 106 4.34 9.72 13.02
CA ALA A 106 3.57 10.64 12.19
C ALA A 106 2.33 9.98 11.56
N GLY A 107 1.67 9.10 12.32
CA GLY A 107 0.51 8.33 11.89
C GLY A 107 0.83 7.16 10.95
N LYS A 108 2.10 6.72 10.84
CA LYS A 108 2.48 5.57 10.01
C LYS A 108 2.41 4.23 10.75
N LYS A 109 2.24 4.22 12.08
CA LYS A 109 2.14 2.97 12.85
C LYS A 109 0.71 2.41 12.82
N ILE A 110 0.54 1.26 12.16
CA ILE A 110 -0.73 0.52 12.10
C ILE A 110 -1.19 0.16 13.53
N ALA A 111 -2.51 0.17 13.76
CA ALA A 111 -3.14 -0.08 15.06
C ALA A 111 -2.78 0.90 16.19
N SER A 112 -2.12 2.02 15.90
CA SER A 112 -1.79 3.08 16.88
C SER A 112 -2.21 4.46 16.38
N GLY A 113 -3.50 4.59 16.02
CA GLY A 113 -4.03 5.83 15.43
C GLY A 113 -3.47 6.11 14.04
N SER A 114 -3.29 5.10 13.20
CA SER A 114 -2.71 5.28 11.86
C SER A 114 -3.52 6.22 10.96
N PHE A 115 -2.82 7.00 10.13
CA PHE A 115 -3.37 7.78 9.02
C PHE A 115 -3.40 7.03 7.69
N ILE A 116 -2.71 5.89 7.61
CA ILE A 116 -2.68 5.04 6.41
C ILE A 116 -4.11 4.65 6.04
N GLY A 117 -4.51 4.95 4.81
CA GLY A 117 -5.83 4.65 4.26
C GLY A 117 -6.98 5.43 4.90
N VAL A 118 -6.70 6.41 5.78
CA VAL A 118 -7.75 7.25 6.37
C VAL A 118 -8.45 8.08 5.31
N TYR A 119 -7.72 8.65 4.35
CA TYR A 119 -8.30 9.51 3.32
C TYR A 119 -9.40 8.77 2.54
N ASN A 120 -9.15 7.51 2.16
CA ASN A 120 -10.06 6.66 1.38
C ASN A 120 -11.32 6.20 2.16
N ARG A 121 -11.46 6.61 3.44
CA ARG A 121 -12.61 6.29 4.30
C ARG A 121 -13.47 7.51 4.59
N PHE A 122 -13.16 8.67 4.04
CA PHE A 122 -13.98 9.88 4.20
C PHE A 122 -14.64 10.26 2.86
N PRO A 123 -15.85 10.86 2.90
CA PRO A 123 -16.65 11.16 4.09
C PRO A 123 -17.20 9.89 4.77
N GLN A 124 -17.46 9.95 6.08
CA GLN A 124 -18.03 8.81 6.84
C GLN A 124 -19.08 9.25 7.84
N PHE A 125 -19.96 8.32 8.23
CA PHE A 125 -20.89 8.54 9.32
C PHE A 125 -20.15 8.71 10.65
N ARG A 126 -20.51 9.76 11.39
CA ARG A 126 -19.91 10.10 12.68
C ARG A 126 -20.98 10.03 13.76
N GLY A 127 -20.97 8.97 14.56
CA GLY A 127 -22.02 8.69 15.56
C GLY A 127 -22.19 9.78 16.63
N ARG A 128 -21.13 10.52 16.97
CA ARG A 128 -21.22 11.62 17.94
C ARG A 128 -22.06 12.79 17.42
N GLU A 129 -21.87 13.14 16.15
CA GLU A 129 -22.57 14.26 15.50
C GLU A 129 -23.82 13.80 14.74
N ASN A 130 -24.09 12.49 14.72
CA ASN A 130 -25.20 11.85 14.00
C ASN A 130 -25.35 12.31 12.54
N LYS A 131 -24.22 12.46 11.83
CA LYS A 131 -24.20 12.91 10.43
C LYS A 131 -23.04 12.30 9.65
N ILE A 132 -23.12 12.39 8.32
CA ILE A 132 -21.95 12.20 7.46
C ILE A 132 -21.03 13.41 7.64
N GLY A 133 -19.76 13.16 7.98
CA GLY A 133 -18.77 14.20 8.17
C GLY A 133 -17.51 14.01 7.33
N THR A 134 -16.80 15.11 7.11
CA THR A 134 -15.59 15.17 6.29
C THR A 134 -14.32 14.89 7.10
N LEU A 135 -13.18 14.74 6.41
CA LEU A 135 -11.89 14.56 7.08
C LEU A 135 -11.45 15.84 7.80
N GLU A 136 -11.72 17.00 7.22
CA GLU A 136 -11.54 18.33 7.80
C GLU A 136 -12.27 18.44 9.15
N GLU A 137 -13.53 18.03 9.19
CA GLU A 137 -14.33 18.02 10.42
C GLU A 137 -13.75 17.04 11.45
N ARG A 138 -13.18 15.91 11.02
CA ARG A 138 -12.52 14.96 11.91
C ARG A 138 -11.23 15.53 12.50
N ILE A 139 -10.45 16.26 11.71
CA ILE A 139 -9.24 16.97 12.15
C ILE A 139 -9.62 18.07 13.14
N ASN A 140 -10.64 18.87 12.82
CA ASN A 140 -11.14 19.92 13.70
C ASN A 140 -11.64 19.38 15.05
N GLY A 141 -12.36 18.26 15.04
CA GLY A 141 -12.74 17.60 16.29
C GLY A 141 -11.53 17.14 17.13
N CYS A 142 -10.39 16.83 16.51
CA CYS A 142 -9.13 16.56 17.22
C CYS A 142 -8.55 17.85 17.82
N LEU A 143 -8.49 18.92 17.03
CA LEU A 143 -8.00 20.23 17.49
C LEU A 143 -8.75 20.73 18.72
N GLU A 144 -10.07 20.70 18.69
CA GLU A 144 -10.91 21.20 19.78
C GLU A 144 -10.78 20.37 21.06
N ARG A 145 -10.62 19.05 20.94
CA ARG A 145 -10.66 18.14 22.10
C ARG A 145 -9.29 17.72 22.60
N SER A 146 -8.48 17.16 21.71
CA SER A 146 -7.15 16.64 22.07
C SER A 146 -6.12 17.76 22.17
N MET A 147 -6.26 18.79 21.33
CA MET A 147 -5.30 19.90 21.31
C MET A 147 -5.77 21.10 22.13
N ASN A 148 -6.89 20.99 22.86
CA ASN A 148 -7.52 22.07 23.63
C ASN A 148 -7.62 23.39 22.84
N GLY A 149 -7.92 23.26 21.55
CA GLY A 149 -7.83 24.33 20.57
C GLY A 149 -9.19 24.79 20.08
N LYS A 150 -9.19 25.36 18.88
CA LYS A 150 -10.40 25.82 18.18
C LYS A 150 -10.44 25.27 16.76
N LYS A 151 -11.62 25.34 16.14
CA LYS A 151 -11.80 25.01 14.73
C LYS A 151 -10.85 25.82 13.84
N MET A 152 -10.07 25.10 13.05
CA MET A 152 -9.31 25.64 11.92
C MET A 152 -10.24 25.74 10.70
N PRO A 153 -10.33 26.89 10.02
CA PRO A 153 -11.09 27.00 8.79
C PRO A 153 -10.57 26.02 7.73
N GLU A 154 -11.51 25.37 7.05
CA GLU A 154 -11.24 24.21 6.19
C GLU A 154 -10.44 24.57 4.93
N ASN A 155 -10.52 25.83 4.51
CA ASN A 155 -9.83 26.36 3.34
C ASN A 155 -8.41 26.87 3.62
N THR A 156 -7.94 26.83 4.88
CA THR A 156 -6.58 27.25 5.26
C THR A 156 -5.51 26.41 4.57
N TYR A 157 -4.33 26.99 4.40
CA TYR A 157 -3.20 26.29 3.80
C TYR A 157 -2.75 25.12 4.70
N GLU A 158 -2.81 25.30 6.01
CA GLU A 158 -2.46 24.31 7.03
C GLU A 158 -3.41 23.10 7.00
N MET A 159 -4.73 23.31 6.92
CA MET A 159 -5.69 22.21 6.79
C MET A 159 -5.43 21.39 5.53
N LYS A 160 -5.27 22.09 4.39
CA LYS A 160 -4.98 21.44 3.10
C LYS A 160 -3.69 20.62 3.16
N ALA A 161 -2.65 21.15 3.79
CA ALA A 161 -1.38 20.45 3.96
C ALA A 161 -1.51 19.18 4.80
N ILE A 162 -2.20 19.23 5.94
CA ILE A 162 -2.48 18.05 6.77
C ILE A 162 -3.23 16.99 5.95
N ILE A 163 -4.24 17.40 5.18
CA ILE A 163 -5.01 16.49 4.34
C ILE A 163 -4.15 15.89 3.23
N SER A 164 -3.31 16.68 2.56
CA SER A 164 -2.39 16.17 1.54
C SER A 164 -1.44 15.12 2.09
N TYR A 165 -0.94 15.30 3.31
CA TYR A 165 -0.11 14.27 3.96
C TYR A 165 -0.89 12.97 4.23
N ILE A 166 -2.12 13.07 4.75
CA ILE A 166 -2.97 11.90 5.01
C ILE A 166 -3.39 11.21 3.69
N GLN A 167 -3.67 12.00 2.64
CA GLN A 167 -3.96 11.51 1.29
C GLN A 167 -2.75 10.76 0.74
N TRP A 168 -1.56 11.35 0.81
CA TRP A 168 -0.32 10.71 0.37
C TRP A 168 -0.01 9.42 1.12
N LEU A 169 -0.38 9.29 2.40
CA LEU A 169 -0.29 8.01 3.13
C LEU A 169 -1.35 6.97 2.73
N SER A 170 -2.36 7.37 1.95
CA SER A 170 -3.48 6.52 1.52
C SER A 170 -3.41 6.09 0.04
N GLU A 171 -2.44 6.60 -0.71
CA GLU A 171 -2.18 6.25 -2.12
C GLU A 171 -1.59 4.83 -2.26
N ASP A 172 -1.83 4.14 -3.37
CA ASP A 172 -1.16 2.88 -3.75
C ASP A 172 -1.03 1.82 -2.64
N LEU A 173 -2.06 1.70 -1.78
CA LEU A 173 -2.06 0.68 -0.73
C LEU A 173 -2.34 -0.69 -1.36
N PRO A 174 -1.64 -1.76 -0.93
CA PRO A 174 -2.00 -3.12 -1.33
C PRO A 174 -3.48 -3.39 -1.00
N PRO A 175 -4.27 -3.97 -1.92
CA PRO A 175 -5.71 -4.16 -1.71
C PRO A 175 -6.05 -4.93 -0.43
N GLU A 176 -5.26 -5.96 -0.10
CA GLU A 176 -5.45 -6.74 1.13
C GLU A 176 -5.14 -5.91 2.40
N LEU A 177 -4.11 -5.06 2.35
CA LEU A 177 -3.83 -4.14 3.45
C LEU A 177 -4.98 -3.14 3.63
N GLU A 178 -5.46 -2.55 2.54
CA GLU A 178 -6.55 -1.58 2.56
C GLU A 178 -7.85 -2.20 3.13
N LYS A 179 -8.13 -3.45 2.78
CA LYS A 179 -9.25 -4.20 3.33
C LYS A 179 -9.11 -4.41 4.84
N ASN A 180 -7.92 -4.83 5.28
CA ASN A 180 -7.63 -5.09 6.69
C ASN A 180 -7.76 -3.83 7.56
N ILE A 181 -7.23 -2.68 7.11
CA ILE A 181 -7.33 -1.42 7.85
C ILE A 181 -8.74 -0.82 7.86
N LYS A 182 -9.59 -1.15 6.87
CA LYS A 182 -11.01 -0.79 6.85
C LYS A 182 -11.85 -1.63 7.81
N GLY A 183 -11.29 -2.69 8.41
CA GLY A 183 -12.03 -3.59 9.29
C GLY A 183 -13.02 -4.49 8.55
N ILE A 184 -12.90 -4.62 7.22
CA ILE A 184 -13.71 -5.53 6.42
C ILE A 184 -13.12 -6.94 6.60
N LYS A 185 -13.44 -7.57 7.74
CA LYS A 185 -13.19 -9.01 7.90
C LYS A 185 -14.06 -9.75 6.86
N LYS A 186 -13.45 -10.69 6.12
CA LYS A 186 -14.20 -11.66 5.30
C LYS A 186 -15.07 -12.52 6.21
#